data_AF-A0A1R3L3K5-F1
#
_entry.id   AF-A0A1R3L3K5-F1
#
_cell.length_a   1.000
_cell.length_b   1.000
_cell.length_c   1.000
_cell.angle_alpha   90.00
_cell.angle_beta   90.00
_cell.angle_gamma   90.00
#
_symmetry.space_group_name_H-M   'P 1'
#
loop_
_entity.id
_entity.type
_entity.pdbx_description
1 polymer ?
#
loop_
_entity_poly.entity_id
_entity_poly.type
_entity_poly.pdbx_seq_one_letter_code
_entity_poly.pdbx_strand_id
1 'polypeptide(L)'
;MQFMLVASPDYLKTYGTPQIPDDLQRHQAVHFFSSKTGKVRNFILEHEGAEQEIPTIRKLAINNGDAIVAAALAGIGICQLPSFMVQGYLTEGKLEKVLGDYGAGSLPINALYPQNRHLSSKVRAFIEWVAELFAKCRLLNIS
;
A
#
# COMPACT_ATOMS: atom_id res chain seq x y z
N MET A 1 -7.63 -5.68 0.54
CA MET A 1 -6.19 -5.44 0.71
C MET A 1 -6.00 -3.97 1.04
N GLN A 2 -5.63 -3.67 2.27
CA GLN A 2 -5.43 -2.29 2.71
C GLN A 2 -4.02 -1.80 2.42
N PHE A 3 -3.89 -0.49 2.30
CA PHE A 3 -2.62 0.20 2.20
C PHE A 3 -2.32 0.95 3.50
N MET A 4 -1.06 1.35 3.67
CA MET A 4 -0.62 2.27 4.71
C MET A 4 0.42 3.23 4.13
N LEU A 5 0.46 4.46 4.65
CA LEU A 5 1.60 5.33 4.44
C LEU A 5 2.65 5.06 5.52
N VAL A 6 3.89 4.85 5.07
CA VAL A 6 5.01 4.51 5.95
C VAL A 6 6.28 5.25 5.56
N ALA A 7 7.16 5.46 6.52
CA ALA A 7 8.54 5.93 6.32
C ALA A 7 9.46 5.34 7.39
N SER A 8 10.78 5.35 7.15
CA SER A 8 11.74 4.98 8.20
C SER A 8 11.78 6.04 9.32
N PRO A 9 12.06 5.64 10.57
CA PRO A 9 12.30 6.58 11.67
C PRO A 9 13.37 7.65 11.35
N ASP A 10 14.47 7.27 10.69
CA ASP A 10 15.57 8.19 10.35
C ASP A 10 15.14 9.31 9.40
N TYR A 11 14.30 8.97 8.41
CA TYR A 11 13.67 9.95 7.54
C TYR A 11 12.78 10.91 8.34
N LEU A 12 11.90 10.39 9.21
CA LEU A 12 10.99 11.22 10.01
C LEU A 12 11.73 12.12 11.00
N LYS A 13 12.84 11.65 11.56
CA LYS A 13 13.73 12.46 12.41
C LYS A 13 14.35 13.64 11.66
N THR A 14 14.66 13.44 10.38
CA THR A 14 15.33 14.45 9.55
C THR A 14 14.33 15.44 8.93
N TYR A 15 13.16 14.97 8.50
CA TYR A 15 12.19 15.76 7.73
C TYR A 15 10.91 16.12 8.51
N GLY A 16 10.76 15.60 9.74
CA GLY A 16 9.53 15.70 10.53
C GLY A 16 8.52 14.60 10.18
N THR A 17 7.50 14.46 11.04
CA THR A 17 6.38 13.54 10.82
C THR A 17 5.15 14.31 10.34
N PRO A 18 4.59 14.01 9.15
CA PRO A 18 3.40 14.71 8.66
C PRO A 18 2.21 14.41 9.57
N GLN A 19 1.47 15.44 9.94
CA GLN A 19 0.27 15.33 10.79
C GLN A 19 -1.01 15.43 9.95
N ILE A 20 -0.96 16.17 8.85
CA ILE A 20 -2.06 16.31 7.90
C ILE A 20 -1.61 16.01 6.46
N PRO A 21 -2.54 15.64 5.54
CA PRO A 21 -2.22 15.35 4.15
C PRO A 21 -1.43 16.45 3.43
N ASP A 22 -1.71 17.72 3.76
CA ASP A 22 -1.03 18.86 3.16
C ASP A 22 0.47 18.92 3.49
N ASP A 23 0.90 18.34 4.62
CA ASP A 23 2.31 18.26 4.98
C ASP A 23 3.11 17.44 3.96
N LEU A 24 2.46 16.50 3.26
CA LEU A 24 3.10 15.66 2.24
C LEU A 24 3.70 16.47 1.08
N GLN A 25 3.28 17.73 0.87
CA GLN A 25 3.91 18.62 -0.11
C GLN A 25 5.37 18.92 0.20
N ARG A 26 5.76 18.82 1.48
CA ARG A 26 7.12 19.11 1.96
C ARG A 26 7.99 17.86 2.03
N HIS A 27 7.41 16.67 1.86
CA HIS A 27 8.09 15.40 1.95
C HIS A 27 8.46 14.84 0.58
N GLN A 28 9.51 14.02 0.55
CA GLN A 28 9.79 13.10 -0.54
C GLN A 28 8.75 11.98 -0.53
N ALA A 29 8.20 11.70 -1.71
CA ALA A 29 7.25 10.60 -1.91
C ALA A 29 7.81 9.59 -2.91
N VAL A 30 7.74 8.30 -2.56
CA VAL A 30 8.07 7.21 -3.46
C VAL A 30 6.77 6.56 -3.94
N HIS A 31 6.46 6.75 -5.21
CA HIS A 31 5.24 6.31 -5.84
C HIS A 31 5.42 5.04 -6.63
N PHE A 32 4.35 4.26 -6.71
CA PHE A 32 4.26 3.19 -7.68
C PHE A 32 3.85 3.75 -9.06
N PHE A 33 4.52 3.33 -10.14
CA PHE A 33 4.01 3.55 -11.50
C PHE A 33 3.74 2.25 -12.24
N SER A 34 2.68 2.27 -13.05
CA SER A 34 2.30 1.14 -13.90
C SER A 34 3.19 1.10 -15.13
N SER A 35 4.02 0.05 -15.28
CA SER A 35 4.83 -0.14 -16.50
C SER A 35 3.99 -0.32 -17.76
N LYS A 36 2.74 -0.76 -17.63
CA LYS A 36 1.82 -0.94 -18.77
C LYS A 36 1.27 0.39 -19.30
N THR A 37 1.04 1.36 -18.43
CA THR A 37 0.35 2.62 -18.79
C THR A 37 1.23 3.86 -18.60
N GLY A 38 2.41 3.73 -18.00
CA GLY A 38 3.28 4.86 -17.61
C GLY A 38 2.71 5.73 -16.49
N LYS A 39 1.49 5.46 -16.01
CA LYS A 39 0.82 6.29 -15.00
C LYS A 39 1.43 6.06 -13.62
N VAL A 40 1.85 7.14 -12.99
CA VAL A 40 2.18 7.21 -11.57
C VAL A 40 0.88 7.20 -10.79
N ARG A 41 0.78 6.37 -9.75
CA ARG A 41 -0.32 6.42 -8.79
C ARG A 41 0.08 7.37 -7.68
N ASN A 42 -0.64 8.48 -7.53
CA ASN A 42 -0.47 9.33 -6.36
C ASN A 42 -1.00 8.62 -5.11
N PHE A 43 -0.71 9.18 -3.94
CA PHE A 43 -1.27 8.65 -2.70
C PHE A 43 -2.78 8.89 -2.65
N ILE A 44 -3.51 7.87 -2.22
CA ILE A 44 -4.95 7.98 -1.97
C ILE A 44 -5.14 7.93 -0.46
N LEU A 45 -5.70 8.98 0.12
CA LEU A 45 -6.08 9.00 1.52
C LEU A 45 -7.60 9.00 1.63
N GLU A 46 -8.11 8.38 2.69
CA GLU A 46 -9.53 8.36 3.03
C GLU A 46 -9.73 9.02 4.39
N HIS A 47 -10.64 9.97 4.49
CA HIS A 47 -11.03 10.59 5.74
C HIS A 47 -12.53 10.87 5.74
N GLU A 48 -13.22 10.51 6.83
CA GLU A 48 -14.68 10.67 6.96
C GLU A 48 -15.50 10.08 5.79
N GLY A 49 -15.01 8.98 5.19
CA GLY A 49 -15.67 8.29 4.07
C GLY A 49 -15.46 8.95 2.70
N ALA A 50 -14.61 9.97 2.61
CA ALA A 50 -14.20 10.59 1.35
C ALA A 50 -12.76 10.21 0.99
N GLU A 51 -12.56 9.66 -0.21
CA GLU A 51 -11.23 9.45 -0.78
C GLU A 51 -10.73 10.74 -1.45
N GLN A 52 -9.46 11.07 -1.20
CA GLN A 52 -8.76 12.19 -1.79
C GLN A 52 -7.41 11.73 -2.34
N GLU A 53 -7.15 12.07 -3.60
CA GLU A 53 -5.83 11.91 -4.20
C GLU A 53 -4.92 13.06 -3.76
N ILE A 54 -3.77 12.73 -3.17
CA ILE A 54 -2.83 13.73 -2.66
C ILE A 54 -1.69 13.93 -3.65
N PRO A 55 -1.60 15.09 -4.32
CA PRO A 55 -0.47 15.39 -5.16
C PRO A 55 0.78 15.59 -4.30
N THR A 56 1.94 15.16 -4.78
CA THR A 56 3.22 15.40 -4.09
C THR A 56 4.21 16.05 -5.04
N ILE A 57 4.85 17.14 -4.61
CA ILE A 57 5.81 17.89 -5.43
C ILE A 57 7.10 17.11 -5.65
N ARG A 58 7.63 16.47 -4.60
CA ARG A 58 8.91 15.76 -4.64
C ARG A 58 8.67 14.26 -4.77
N LYS A 59 8.98 13.69 -5.95
CA LYS A 59 8.62 12.30 -6.25
C LYS A 59 9.72 11.49 -6.93
N LEU A 60 9.88 10.26 -6.44
CA LEU A 60 10.51 9.14 -7.14
C LEU A 60 9.40 8.17 -7.54
N ALA A 61 9.47 7.59 -8.74
CA ALA A 61 8.50 6.60 -9.19
C ALA A 61 9.20 5.27 -9.49
N ILE A 62 8.72 4.19 -8.90
CA ILE A 62 9.24 2.82 -9.04
C ILE A 62 8.08 1.89 -9.44
N ASN A 63 8.33 0.84 -10.20
CA ASN A 63 7.30 -0.10 -10.68
C ASN A 63 7.31 -1.46 -9.95
N ASN A 64 8.00 -1.56 -8.82
CA ASN A 64 8.15 -2.79 -8.04
C ASN A 64 7.92 -2.48 -6.55
N GLY A 65 7.00 -3.20 -5.90
CA GLY A 65 6.68 -3.03 -4.49
C GLY A 65 7.86 -3.27 -3.55
N ASP A 66 8.68 -4.30 -3.79
CA ASP A 66 9.83 -4.62 -2.94
C ASP A 66 10.90 -3.52 -3.00
N ALA A 67 11.07 -2.91 -4.17
CA ALA A 67 11.98 -1.78 -4.34
C ALA A 67 11.47 -0.51 -3.64
N ILE A 68 10.14 -0.31 -3.57
CA ILE A 68 9.54 0.78 -2.79
C ILE A 68 9.72 0.51 -1.28
N VAL A 69 9.55 -0.73 -0.82
CA VAL A 69 9.84 -1.12 0.58
C VAL A 69 11.31 -0.84 0.91
N ALA A 70 12.25 -1.24 0.05
CA ALA A 70 13.66 -0.97 0.23
C ALA A 70 13.97 0.54 0.28
N ALA A 71 13.31 1.34 -0.57
CA ALA A 71 13.43 2.80 -0.54
C ALA A 71 12.89 3.41 0.76
N ALA A 72 11.77 2.91 1.28
CA ALA A 72 11.21 3.34 2.57
C ALA A 72 12.19 3.06 3.71
N LEU A 73 12.75 1.84 3.76
CA LEU A 73 13.72 1.40 4.77
C LEU A 73 15.04 2.18 4.70
N ALA A 74 15.47 2.56 3.49
CA ALA A 74 16.66 3.37 3.28
C ALA A 74 16.44 4.88 3.53
N GLY A 75 15.25 5.28 3.98
CA GLY A 75 14.93 6.68 4.30
C GLY A 75 14.87 7.60 3.09
N ILE A 76 14.49 7.07 1.92
CA ILE A 76 14.36 7.87 0.69
C ILE A 76 13.11 8.76 0.72
N GLY A 77 12.04 8.33 1.39
CA GLY A 77 10.81 9.09 1.48
C GLY A 77 9.63 8.31 2.07
N ILE A 78 8.48 8.95 2.04
CA ILE A 78 7.19 8.36 2.41
C ILE A 78 6.70 7.49 1.26
N CYS A 79 6.15 6.33 1.59
CA CYS A 79 5.64 5.36 0.62
C CYS A 79 4.23 4.93 0.99
N GLN A 80 3.36 4.71 0.01
CA GLN A 80 2.06 4.06 0.21
C GLN A 80 2.14 2.62 -0.29
N LEU A 81 2.04 1.65 0.62
CA LEU A 81 2.28 0.23 0.34
C LEU A 81 1.17 -0.66 0.95
N PRO A 82 0.89 -1.83 0.36
CA PRO A 82 0.00 -2.81 0.97
C PRO A 82 0.49 -3.21 2.37
N SER A 83 -0.44 -3.30 3.32
CA SER A 83 -0.19 -3.63 4.73
C SER A 83 0.70 -4.86 4.91
N PHE A 84 0.40 -5.93 4.16
CA PHE A 84 1.11 -7.21 4.27
C PHE A 84 2.60 -7.12 3.90
N MET A 85 3.01 -6.13 3.10
CA MET A 85 4.42 -5.95 2.72
C MET A 85 5.22 -5.23 3.82
N VAL A 86 4.56 -4.46 4.68
CA VAL A 86 5.21 -3.56 5.64
C VAL A 86 5.00 -3.95 7.11
N GLN A 87 4.04 -4.83 7.41
CA GLN A 87 3.66 -5.17 8.78
C GLN A 87 4.83 -5.69 9.64
N GLY A 88 5.71 -6.52 9.06
CA GLY A 88 6.89 -7.03 9.78
C GLY A 88 7.83 -5.89 10.18
N TYR A 89 8.13 -4.98 9.24
CA TYR A 89 9.00 -3.83 9.48
C TYR A 89 8.41 -2.81 10.45
N LEU A 90 7.09 -2.63 10.45
CA LEU A 90 6.38 -1.83 11.45
C LEU A 90 6.52 -2.44 12.86
N THR A 91 6.40 -3.77 12.95
CA THR A 91 6.54 -4.50 14.23
C THR A 91 7.98 -4.43 14.76
N GLU A 92 8.96 -4.47 13.86
CA GLU A 92 10.39 -4.32 14.19
C GLU A 92 10.81 -2.85 14.45
N GLY A 93 9.93 -1.88 14.26
CA GLY A 93 10.25 -0.45 14.39
C GLY A 93 11.19 0.09 13.31
N LYS A 94 11.36 -0.64 12.20
CA LYS A 94 12.17 -0.19 11.04
C LYS A 94 11.39 0.76 10.12
N LEU A 95 10.07 0.71 10.21
CA LEU A 95 9.15 1.65 9.57
C LEU A 95 8.17 2.17 10.63
N GLU A 96 7.66 3.36 10.41
CA GLU A 96 6.60 3.97 11.18
C GLU A 96 5.43 4.32 10.25
N LYS A 97 4.20 4.11 10.74
CA LYS A 97 2.98 4.55 10.06
C LYS A 97 2.88 6.08 10.21
N VAL A 98 2.62 6.78 9.12
CA VAL A 98 2.33 8.21 9.12
C VAL A 98 0.89 8.47 8.69
N LEU A 99 0.33 9.62 9.09
CA LEU A 99 -1.07 9.97 8.84
C LEU A 99 -2.01 8.83 9.30
N GLY A 100 -1.80 8.35 10.52
CA GLY A 100 -2.48 7.18 11.07
C GLY A 100 -4.00 7.28 11.10
N ASP A 101 -4.50 8.51 11.24
CA ASP A 101 -5.91 8.90 11.28
C ASP A 101 -6.58 8.96 9.89
N TYR A 102 -5.78 8.79 8.83
CA TYR A 102 -6.23 8.72 7.45
C TYR A 102 -6.18 7.26 6.99
N GLY A 103 -7.28 6.78 6.43
CA GLY A 103 -7.27 5.56 5.63
C GLY A 103 -6.38 5.76 4.40
N ALA A 104 -5.90 4.66 3.80
CA ALA A 104 -5.04 4.70 2.62
C ALA A 104 -5.66 3.96 1.42
N GLY A 105 -7.00 3.82 1.42
CA GLY A 105 -7.75 3.04 0.44
C GLY A 105 -7.58 1.53 0.60
N SER A 106 -8.46 0.78 -0.06
CA SER A 106 -8.42 -0.69 -0.10
C SER A 106 -8.68 -1.18 -1.52
N LEU A 107 -7.91 -2.18 -1.95
CA LEU A 107 -8.14 -2.88 -3.22
C LEU A 107 -8.72 -4.28 -2.96
N PRO A 108 -9.77 -4.68 -3.71
CA PRO A 108 -10.29 -6.04 -3.64
C PRO A 108 -9.27 -7.02 -4.22
N ILE A 109 -9.16 -8.20 -3.60
CA ILE A 109 -8.39 -9.32 -4.12
C ILE A 109 -9.34 -10.15 -4.98
N ASN A 110 -9.03 -10.28 -6.27
CA ASN A 110 -9.87 -10.99 -7.24
C ASN A 110 -9.14 -12.23 -7.77
N ALA A 111 -9.83 -13.36 -7.85
CA ALA A 111 -9.35 -14.55 -8.56
C ALA A 111 -9.85 -14.51 -10.01
N LEU A 112 -8.92 -14.45 -10.98
CA LEU A 112 -9.25 -14.44 -12.41
C LEU A 112 -9.13 -15.84 -13.01
N TYR A 113 -10.13 -16.28 -13.76
CA TYR A 113 -10.12 -17.54 -14.50
C TYR A 113 -10.85 -17.39 -15.85
N PRO A 114 -10.47 -18.16 -16.89
CA PRO A 114 -11.15 -18.11 -18.18
C PRO A 114 -12.62 -18.51 -18.06
N GLN A 115 -13.49 -17.79 -18.75
CA GLN A 115 -14.93 -18.02 -18.77
C GLN A 115 -15.30 -19.24 -19.63
N ASN A 116 -14.77 -20.43 -19.34
CA ASN A 116 -15.25 -21.67 -19.94
C ASN A 116 -16.39 -22.23 -19.09
N ARG A 117 -17.51 -22.57 -19.75
CA ARG A 117 -18.81 -22.94 -19.14
C ARG A 117 -18.78 -24.13 -18.14
N HIS A 118 -17.66 -24.81 -17.97
CA HIS A 118 -17.47 -25.89 -17.00
C HIS A 118 -16.10 -25.77 -16.31
N LEU A 119 -16.02 -24.90 -15.29
CA LEU A 119 -14.92 -25.00 -14.32
C LEU A 119 -14.92 -26.41 -13.74
N SER A 120 -13.79 -27.12 -13.82
CA SER A 120 -13.69 -28.45 -13.23
C SER A 120 -13.93 -28.36 -11.71
N SER A 121 -14.49 -29.41 -11.13
CA SER A 121 -14.74 -29.52 -9.69
C SER A 121 -13.49 -29.21 -8.87
N LYS A 122 -12.31 -29.59 -9.39
CA LYS A 122 -11.00 -29.33 -8.79
C LYS A 122 -10.66 -27.84 -8.74
N VAL A 123 -10.93 -27.07 -9.81
CA VAL A 123 -10.68 -25.62 -9.83
C VAL A 123 -11.63 -24.89 -8.89
N ARG A 124 -12.91 -25.30 -8.84
CA ARG A 124 -13.87 -24.74 -7.88
C ARG A 124 -13.44 -24.97 -6.43
N ALA A 125 -13.09 -26.20 -6.08
CA ALA A 125 -12.61 -26.53 -4.74
C ALA A 125 -11.35 -25.75 -4.37
N PHE A 126 -10.42 -25.53 -5.32
CA PHE A 126 -9.25 -24.69 -5.10
C PHE A 126 -9.62 -23.21 -4.86
N ILE A 127 -10.53 -22.64 -5.67
CA ILE A 127 -10.97 -21.25 -5.51
C ILE A 127 -11.65 -21.06 -4.15
N GLU A 128 -12.56 -21.96 -3.76
CA GLU A 128 -13.24 -21.92 -2.45
C GLU A 128 -12.22 -21.99 -1.31
N TRP A 129 -11.27 -22.93 -1.38
CA TRP A 129 -10.22 -23.07 -0.38
C TRP A 129 -9.31 -21.82 -0.28
N VAL A 130 -8.89 -21.24 -1.41
CA VAL A 130 -8.09 -20.01 -1.42
C VAL A 130 -8.90 -18.83 -0.89
N ALA A 131 -10.16 -18.68 -1.28
CA ALA A 131 -11.03 -17.60 -0.79
C ALA A 131 -11.17 -17.66 0.74
N GLU A 132 -11.37 -18.84 1.31
CA GLU A 132 -11.39 -19.02 2.76
C GLU A 132 -10.06 -18.68 3.43
N LEU A 133 -8.94 -19.10 2.84
CA LEU A 133 -7.61 -18.82 3.38
C LEU A 133 -7.34 -17.31 3.43
N PHE A 134 -7.70 -16.60 2.37
CA PHE A 134 -7.55 -15.15 2.27
C PHE A 134 -8.51 -14.41 3.21
N ALA A 135 -9.75 -14.89 3.37
CA ALA A 135 -10.71 -14.33 4.34
C ALA A 135 -10.22 -14.46 5.80
N LYS A 136 -9.48 -15.53 6.12
CA LYS A 136 -8.90 -15.76 7.46
C LYS A 136 -7.57 -15.02 7.66
N CYS A 137 -6.94 -14.47 6.61
CA CYS A 137 -5.64 -13.82 6.70
C CYS A 137 -5.77 -12.39 7.24
N ARG A 138 -5.43 -12.18 8.52
CA ARG A 138 -5.48 -10.85 9.16
C ARG A 138 -4.70 -9.78 8.42
N LEU A 139 -3.54 -10.10 7.84
CA LEU A 139 -2.70 -9.13 7.11
C LEU A 139 -3.42 -8.50 5.90
N LEU A 140 -4.43 -9.19 5.36
CA LEU A 140 -5.21 -8.73 4.21
C LEU A 140 -6.53 -8.05 4.62
N ASN A 141 -6.94 -8.18 5.89
CA ASN A 141 -8.27 -7.86 6.43
C ASN A 141 -8.26 -6.99 7.71
N ILE A 142 -7.23 -6.17 7.97
CA ILE A 142 -7.14 -5.42 9.24
C ILE A 142 -8.25 -4.37 9.31
N SER A 143 -9.31 -4.61 10.07
CA SER A 143 -10.39 -3.63 10.33
C SER A 143 -9.89 -2.45 11.17
#